data_AF-S9SF63-F1
#
_entry.id   AF-S9SF63-F1
#
_cell.length_a   1.000
_cell.length_b   1.000
_cell.length_c   1.000
_cell.angle_alpha   90.00
_cell.angle_beta   90.00
_cell.angle_gamma   90.00
#
_symmetry.space_group_name_H-M   'P 1'
#
loop_
_entity.id
_entity.type
_entity.pdbx_description
1 polymer ?
#
loop_
_entity_poly.entity_id
_entity_poly.type
_entity_poly.pdbx_seq_one_letter_code
_entity_poly.pdbx_strand_id
1 'polypeptide(L)'
;MSHPPHPDPLAPLLSDALVHERAGRFAEMERCLRTALRTVPDHPGALFALARLGVRFGHYEDALTLAGRGLVRAPRSPELHHLRGVALANLGHPAEAIAALDQALALAPGWIDALVDLAQLLFQAERYETLLERLSGLEGRTPRHAEAHALRGRTLSVLGRQDEALAAFEQARALAPDDGGIAADLAALHIEAGRAEPALELVEPLLAASDPPPRPLYLHGIALGMLGREAEAEADIARLRAMMLDGLARRGGLPTEVYVQLSRRCNLRCTMCGHGVWKENDGFMSEAVFGRVLDRCEEVGIRRLTVLAAQGEPFLHPQVFELLESAVVRGFVVSVVTNATPFTPERIARLARLGLESLQVSFAGWDAASYESVYVGAKFDRTVRTLTALHAALAPTSTRLVVKAVAPDNSPDYVGRTRAFLAGLGLAAITTVAPNNFAGTVETGTYWERTGLWSYRNLDRHRRTVCRLLMRAVGVYVDGTVTACGCYDANGALTIGDLMQDSLKDIRSGARFTAILEAFRSGDLSGVPLCGKCDDAFG
;
A
#
# COMPACT_ATOMS: atom_id res chain seq x y z
N MET A 1 63.11 -11.57 -22.28
CA MET A 1 62.77 -10.34 -21.54
C MET A 1 61.26 -10.27 -21.44
N SER A 2 60.72 -10.61 -20.29
CA SER A 2 59.29 -10.50 -19.97
C SER A 2 58.93 -9.03 -19.91
N HIS A 3 58.04 -8.55 -20.79
CA HIS A 3 57.50 -7.20 -20.65
C HIS A 3 56.77 -7.08 -19.30
N PRO A 4 57.01 -6.00 -18.52
CA PRO A 4 56.21 -5.75 -17.33
C PRO A 4 54.75 -5.55 -17.77
N PRO A 5 53.76 -6.06 -17.03
CA PRO A 5 52.36 -5.80 -17.35
C PRO A 5 52.13 -4.29 -17.29
N HIS A 6 51.57 -3.71 -18.35
CA HIS A 6 51.11 -2.33 -18.33
C HIS A 6 50.13 -2.16 -17.16
N PRO A 7 50.27 -1.10 -16.33
CA PRO A 7 49.34 -0.86 -15.23
C PRO A 7 47.93 -0.68 -15.81
N ASP A 8 46.96 -1.39 -15.23
CA ASP A 8 45.56 -1.30 -15.64
C ASP A 8 45.10 0.17 -15.58
N PRO A 9 44.76 0.80 -16.71
CA PRO A 9 44.38 2.22 -16.74
C PRO A 9 43.11 2.51 -15.94
N LEU A 10 42.32 1.47 -15.60
CA LEU A 10 41.13 1.60 -14.77
C LEU A 10 41.42 1.52 -13.27
N ALA A 11 42.55 0.95 -12.85
CA ALA A 11 42.83 0.70 -11.44
C ALA A 11 42.75 1.96 -10.56
N PRO A 12 43.29 3.13 -10.98
CA PRO A 12 43.12 4.37 -10.22
C PRO A 12 41.66 4.82 -10.13
N LEU A 13 40.92 4.79 -11.24
CA LEU A 13 39.51 5.22 -11.30
C LEU A 13 38.60 4.34 -10.42
N LEU A 14 38.83 3.02 -10.42
CA LEU A 14 38.07 2.08 -9.59
C LEU A 14 38.45 2.22 -8.11
N SER A 15 39.73 2.44 -7.80
CA SER A 15 40.18 2.72 -6.43
C SER A 15 39.55 4.00 -5.89
N ASP A 16 39.57 5.08 -6.67
CA ASP A 16 38.95 6.36 -6.29
C ASP A 16 37.44 6.22 -6.10
N ALA A 17 36.75 5.48 -6.98
CA ALA A 17 35.33 5.20 -6.83
C ALA A 17 35.01 4.52 -5.49
N LEU A 18 35.83 3.55 -5.05
CA LEU A 18 35.68 2.90 -3.74
C LEU A 18 35.96 3.85 -2.57
N VAL A 19 36.94 4.74 -2.69
CA VAL A 19 37.22 5.77 -1.68
C VAL A 19 36.05 6.73 -1.55
N HIS A 20 35.49 7.16 -2.68
CA HIS A 20 34.32 8.03 -2.73
C HIS A 20 33.07 7.35 -2.16
N GLU A 21 32.86 6.06 -2.46
CA GLU A 21 31.78 5.26 -1.88
C GLU A 21 31.86 5.21 -0.34
N ARG A 22 33.03 4.87 0.21
CA ARG A 22 33.25 4.83 1.67
C ARG A 22 33.03 6.18 2.35
N ALA A 23 33.26 7.26 1.62
CA ALA A 23 33.06 8.61 2.12
C ALA A 23 31.66 9.20 1.83
N GLY A 24 30.74 8.41 1.24
CA GLY A 24 29.40 8.88 0.88
C GLY A 24 29.37 9.91 -0.25
N ARG A 25 30.47 10.10 -0.98
CA ARG A 25 30.62 11.05 -2.08
C ARG A 25 30.15 10.42 -3.39
N PHE A 26 28.84 10.20 -3.50
CA PHE A 26 28.23 9.42 -4.58
C PHE A 26 28.33 10.08 -5.97
N ALA A 27 28.32 11.41 -6.05
CA ALA A 27 28.48 12.13 -7.31
C ALA A 27 29.90 11.98 -7.89
N GLU A 28 30.92 12.03 -7.03
CA GLU A 28 32.31 11.76 -7.38
C GLU A 28 32.49 10.30 -7.80
N MET A 29 31.91 9.36 -7.04
CA MET A 29 31.91 7.93 -7.38
C MET A 29 31.31 7.70 -8.76
N GLU A 30 30.13 8.25 -9.05
CA GLU A 30 29.48 8.14 -10.35
C GLU A 30 30.37 8.66 -11.47
N ARG A 31 31.00 9.82 -11.26
CA ARG A 31 31.91 10.43 -12.23
C ARG A 31 33.13 9.55 -12.50
N CYS A 32 33.75 8.96 -11.48
CA CYS A 32 34.86 8.01 -11.66
C CYS A 32 34.41 6.78 -12.46
N LEU A 33 33.26 6.19 -12.11
CA LEU A 33 32.74 4.99 -12.78
C LEU A 33 32.30 5.26 -14.22
N ARG A 34 31.63 6.39 -14.51
CA ARG A 34 31.28 6.78 -15.89
C ARG A 34 32.52 7.08 -16.72
N THR A 35 33.58 7.60 -16.10
CA THR A 35 34.88 7.75 -16.76
C THR A 35 35.49 6.39 -17.09
N ALA A 36 35.47 5.45 -16.16
CA ALA A 36 35.91 4.08 -16.40
C ALA A 36 35.12 3.42 -17.55
N LEU A 37 33.81 3.62 -17.64
CA LEU A 37 33.00 3.14 -18.75
C LEU A 37 33.27 3.86 -20.08
N ARG A 38 33.81 5.08 -20.11
CA ARG A 38 34.27 5.68 -21.37
C ARG A 38 35.54 5.01 -21.88
N THR A 39 36.42 4.56 -20.98
CA THR A 39 37.66 3.85 -21.32
C THR A 39 37.40 2.39 -21.68
N VAL A 40 36.57 1.70 -20.90
CA VAL A 40 36.15 0.31 -21.14
C VAL A 40 34.62 0.23 -21.02
N PRO A 41 33.89 0.35 -22.14
CA PRO A 41 32.43 0.43 -22.18
C PRO A 41 31.70 -0.60 -21.34
N ASP A 42 32.13 -1.86 -21.35
CA ASP A 42 31.42 -2.93 -20.64
C ASP A 42 32.22 -3.51 -19.47
N HIS A 43 32.94 -2.67 -18.73
CA HIS A 43 33.65 -3.09 -17.53
C HIS A 43 32.66 -3.59 -16.45
N PRO A 44 32.65 -4.90 -16.07
CA PRO A 44 31.59 -5.48 -15.26
C PRO A 44 31.41 -4.82 -13.89
N GLY A 45 32.51 -4.54 -13.19
CA GLY A 45 32.46 -3.91 -11.86
C GLY A 45 31.92 -2.47 -11.89
N ALA A 46 32.15 -1.74 -12.99
CA ALA A 46 31.67 -0.37 -13.13
C ALA A 46 30.19 -0.32 -13.52
N LEU A 47 29.75 -1.24 -14.39
CA LEU A 47 28.33 -1.44 -14.72
C LEU A 47 27.53 -1.81 -13.47
N PHE A 48 28.02 -2.77 -12.68
CA PHE A 48 27.40 -3.17 -11.42
C PHE A 48 27.29 -2.00 -10.42
N ALA A 49 28.40 -1.30 -10.17
CA ALA A 49 28.41 -0.20 -9.20
C ALA A 49 27.48 0.95 -9.60
N LEU A 50 27.42 1.30 -10.89
CA LEU A 50 26.49 2.33 -11.38
C LEU A 50 25.03 1.86 -11.37
N ALA A 51 24.75 0.59 -11.70
CA ALA A 51 23.39 0.06 -11.60
C ALA A 51 22.88 0.10 -10.14
N ARG A 52 23.74 -0.29 -9.19
CA ARG A 52 23.46 -0.19 -7.75
C ARG A 52 23.20 1.25 -7.31
N LEU A 53 24.00 2.19 -7.81
CA LEU A 53 23.83 3.61 -7.53
C LEU A 53 22.49 4.13 -8.06
N GLY A 54 22.12 3.73 -9.29
CA GLY A 54 20.85 4.07 -9.91
C GLY A 54 19.66 3.55 -9.10
N VAL A 55 19.66 2.28 -8.68
CA VAL A 55 18.63 1.74 -7.77
C VAL A 55 18.56 2.52 -6.47
N ARG A 56 19.71 2.82 -5.84
CA ARG A 56 19.77 3.54 -4.55
C ARG A 56 19.16 4.93 -4.62
N PHE A 57 19.33 5.64 -5.73
CA PHE A 57 18.86 7.02 -5.91
C PHE A 57 17.60 7.14 -6.78
N GLY A 58 16.96 6.02 -7.13
CA GLY A 58 15.69 6.01 -7.86
C GLY A 58 15.80 6.27 -9.36
N HIS A 59 17.01 6.21 -9.94
CA HIS A 59 17.22 6.28 -11.39
C HIS A 59 17.05 4.88 -12.02
N TYR A 60 15.82 4.37 -12.00
CA TYR A 60 15.54 2.97 -12.31
C TYR A 60 15.74 2.60 -13.79
N GLU A 61 15.45 3.49 -14.73
CA GLU A 61 15.68 3.26 -16.17
C GLU A 61 17.17 3.11 -16.49
N ASP A 62 17.99 4.00 -15.93
CA ASP A 62 19.45 3.95 -16.01
C ASP A 62 19.98 2.67 -15.37
N ALA A 63 19.48 2.34 -14.17
CA ALA A 63 19.86 1.13 -13.46
C ALA A 63 19.52 -0.15 -14.25
N LEU A 64 18.32 -0.22 -14.84
CA LEU A 64 17.89 -1.35 -15.67
C LEU A 64 18.80 -1.51 -16.89
N THR A 65 19.13 -0.40 -17.55
CA THR A 65 20.03 -0.40 -18.71
C THR A 65 21.43 -0.89 -18.35
N LEU A 66 21.99 -0.37 -17.26
CA LEU A 66 23.32 -0.75 -16.77
C LEU A 66 23.38 -2.19 -16.28
N ALA A 67 22.35 -2.65 -15.56
CA ALA A 67 22.24 -4.04 -15.12
C ALA A 67 22.13 -5.00 -16.33
N GLY A 68 21.33 -4.65 -17.35
CA GLY A 68 21.22 -5.42 -18.59
C GLY A 68 22.56 -5.57 -19.31
N ARG A 69 23.32 -4.47 -19.46
CA ARG A 69 24.68 -4.50 -20.03
C ARG A 69 25.63 -5.34 -19.17
N GLY A 70 25.52 -5.25 -17.84
CA GLY A 70 26.30 -6.06 -16.91
C GLY A 70 26.03 -7.56 -17.10
N LEU A 71 24.76 -7.94 -17.24
CA LEU A 71 24.34 -9.33 -17.42
C LEU A 71 24.81 -9.94 -18.75
N VAL A 72 25.03 -9.13 -19.79
CA VAL A 72 25.68 -9.62 -21.04
C VAL A 72 27.10 -10.11 -20.76
N ARG A 73 27.82 -9.49 -19.82
CA ARG A 73 29.20 -9.84 -19.46
C ARG A 73 29.28 -10.87 -18.34
N ALA A 74 28.36 -10.80 -17.38
CA ALA A 74 28.28 -11.68 -16.22
C ALA A 74 26.85 -12.25 -16.08
N PRO A 75 26.42 -13.17 -16.98
CA PRO A 75 25.05 -13.68 -17.00
C PRO A 75 24.66 -14.46 -15.74
N ARG A 76 25.67 -14.89 -14.96
CA ARG A 76 25.52 -15.65 -13.70
C ARG A 76 25.78 -14.79 -12.45
N SER A 77 25.74 -13.46 -12.53
CA SER A 77 25.80 -12.60 -11.35
C SER A 77 24.41 -12.52 -10.70
N PRO A 78 24.21 -13.09 -9.50
CA PRO A 78 22.96 -12.92 -8.78
C PRO A 78 22.68 -11.44 -8.51
N GLU A 79 23.71 -10.64 -8.23
CA GLU A 79 23.56 -9.23 -7.85
C GLU A 79 23.02 -8.35 -8.97
N LEU A 80 23.46 -8.59 -10.20
CA LEU A 80 22.93 -7.89 -11.37
C LEU A 80 21.48 -8.29 -11.68
N HIS A 81 21.11 -9.57 -11.46
CA HIS A 81 19.72 -10.02 -11.58
C HIS A 81 18.83 -9.37 -10.50
N HIS A 82 19.32 -9.27 -9.26
CA HIS A 82 18.61 -8.58 -8.18
C HIS A 82 18.39 -7.09 -8.50
N LEU A 83 19.44 -6.36 -8.88
CA LEU A 83 19.34 -4.95 -9.27
C LEU A 83 18.37 -4.74 -10.44
N ARG A 84 18.40 -5.63 -11.45
CA ARG A 84 17.42 -5.63 -12.55
C ARG A 84 16.00 -5.84 -12.02
N GLY A 85 15.81 -6.79 -11.10
CA GLY A 85 14.52 -7.07 -10.46
C GLY A 85 13.96 -5.85 -9.73
N VAL A 86 14.76 -5.21 -8.88
CA VAL A 86 14.37 -4.00 -8.13
C VAL A 86 14.03 -2.84 -9.07
N ALA A 87 14.84 -2.62 -10.12
CA ALA A 87 14.56 -1.58 -11.11
C ALA A 87 13.23 -1.84 -11.84
N LEU A 88 12.99 -3.07 -12.32
CA LEU A 88 11.75 -3.47 -12.98
C LEU A 88 10.53 -3.32 -12.07
N ALA A 89 10.65 -3.68 -10.79
CA ALA A 89 9.59 -3.52 -9.81
C ALA A 89 9.15 -2.06 -9.68
N ASN A 90 10.11 -1.14 -9.55
CA ASN A 90 9.84 0.29 -9.41
C ASN A 90 9.35 0.95 -10.72
N LEU A 91 9.73 0.40 -11.87
CA LEU A 91 9.23 0.81 -13.18
C LEU A 91 7.83 0.27 -13.51
N GLY A 92 7.23 -0.53 -12.62
CA GLY A 92 5.88 -1.07 -12.84
C GLY A 92 5.84 -2.33 -13.71
N HIS A 93 6.94 -3.07 -13.82
CA HIS A 93 7.06 -4.34 -14.53
C HIS A 93 7.19 -5.55 -13.56
N PRO A 94 6.17 -5.85 -12.74
CA PRO A 94 6.28 -6.82 -11.64
C PRO A 94 6.54 -8.25 -12.11
N ALA A 95 6.03 -8.67 -13.27
CA ALA A 95 6.24 -10.02 -13.79
C ALA A 95 7.71 -10.25 -14.17
N GLU A 96 8.34 -9.28 -14.83
CA GLU A 96 9.76 -9.34 -15.20
C GLU A 96 10.64 -9.18 -13.95
N ALA A 97 10.22 -8.37 -12.98
CA ALA A 97 10.89 -8.23 -11.70
C ALA A 97 10.95 -9.55 -10.94
N ILE A 98 9.82 -10.26 -10.82
CA ILE A 98 9.73 -11.61 -10.22
C ILE A 98 10.68 -12.57 -10.96
N ALA A 99 10.68 -12.57 -12.29
CA ALA A 99 11.56 -13.45 -13.07
C ALA A 99 13.05 -13.16 -12.81
N ALA A 100 13.44 -11.89 -12.72
CA ALA A 100 14.81 -11.50 -12.42
C ALA A 100 15.23 -11.89 -10.98
N LEU A 101 14.34 -11.73 -9.99
CA LEU A 101 14.60 -12.16 -8.61
C LEU A 101 14.65 -13.68 -8.47
N ASP A 102 13.80 -14.42 -9.20
CA ASP A 102 13.87 -15.89 -9.31
C ASP A 102 15.26 -16.33 -9.85
N GLN A 103 15.82 -15.62 -10.83
CA GLN A 103 17.19 -15.89 -11.32
C GLN A 103 18.26 -15.57 -10.27
N ALA A 104 18.12 -14.45 -9.54
CA ALA A 104 19.04 -14.10 -8.46
C ALA A 104 19.06 -15.19 -7.37
N LEU A 105 17.89 -15.70 -6.96
CA LEU A 105 17.75 -16.76 -5.96
C LEU A 105 18.17 -18.13 -6.50
N ALA A 106 17.98 -18.43 -7.78
CA ALA A 106 18.49 -19.67 -8.37
C ALA A 106 20.03 -19.74 -8.31
N LEU A 107 20.70 -18.60 -8.50
CA LEU A 107 22.16 -18.44 -8.45
C LEU A 107 22.69 -18.32 -7.01
N ALA A 108 21.95 -17.64 -6.12
CA ALA A 108 22.27 -17.47 -4.71
C ALA A 108 21.07 -17.79 -3.81
N PRO A 109 20.78 -19.09 -3.56
CA PRO A 109 19.58 -19.51 -2.83
C PRO A 109 19.44 -18.93 -1.42
N GLY A 110 20.56 -18.65 -0.75
CA GLY A 110 20.59 -18.08 0.60
C GLY A 110 20.46 -16.56 0.68
N TRP A 111 20.21 -15.85 -0.43
CA TRP A 111 20.18 -14.39 -0.41
C TRP A 111 18.82 -13.85 0.07
N ILE A 112 18.80 -13.44 1.34
CA ILE A 112 17.57 -12.99 2.01
C ILE A 112 16.99 -11.71 1.42
N ASP A 113 17.79 -10.71 1.04
CA ASP A 113 17.23 -9.47 0.47
C ASP A 113 16.45 -9.74 -0.82
N ALA A 114 16.99 -10.59 -1.70
CA ALA A 114 16.30 -10.99 -2.93
C ALA A 114 15.01 -11.78 -2.64
N LEU A 115 15.00 -12.60 -1.57
CA LEU A 115 13.82 -13.34 -1.14
C LEU A 115 12.75 -12.40 -0.56
N VAL A 116 13.15 -11.40 0.23
CA VAL A 116 12.25 -10.38 0.78
C VAL A 116 11.62 -9.55 -0.35
N ASP A 117 12.42 -9.10 -1.31
CA ASP A 117 11.91 -8.35 -2.48
C ASP A 117 10.95 -9.21 -3.32
N LEU A 118 11.28 -10.48 -3.55
CA LEU A 118 10.39 -11.41 -4.25
C LEU A 118 9.09 -11.61 -3.48
N ALA A 119 9.18 -11.83 -2.18
CA ALA A 119 8.02 -11.98 -1.33
C ALA A 119 7.14 -10.74 -1.37
N GLN A 120 7.70 -9.54 -1.24
CA GLN A 120 6.95 -8.29 -1.33
C GLN A 120 6.17 -8.19 -2.65
N LEU A 121 6.80 -8.49 -3.78
CA LEU A 121 6.11 -8.49 -5.08
C LEU A 121 5.00 -9.54 -5.16
N LEU A 122 5.23 -10.74 -4.62
CA LEU A 122 4.23 -11.80 -4.61
C LEU A 122 3.08 -11.50 -3.63
N PHE A 123 3.33 -10.85 -2.50
CA PHE A 123 2.29 -10.34 -1.59
C PHE A 123 1.46 -9.23 -2.24
N GLN A 124 2.10 -8.28 -2.93
CA GLN A 124 1.41 -7.24 -3.68
C GLN A 124 0.56 -7.80 -4.83
N ALA A 125 1.01 -8.87 -5.47
CA ALA A 125 0.24 -9.62 -6.46
C ALA A 125 -0.74 -10.63 -5.83
N GLU A 126 -0.76 -10.73 -4.50
CA GLU A 126 -1.50 -11.71 -3.69
C GLU A 126 -1.33 -13.16 -4.22
N ARG A 127 -0.11 -13.52 -4.64
CA ARG A 127 0.32 -14.83 -5.17
C ARG A 127 1.02 -15.66 -4.09
N TYR A 128 0.30 -15.92 -3.00
CA TYR A 128 0.84 -16.56 -1.80
C TYR A 128 1.30 -18.00 -2.02
N GLU A 129 0.53 -18.80 -2.77
CA GLU A 129 0.92 -20.19 -3.07
C GLU A 129 2.19 -20.27 -3.93
N THR A 130 2.36 -19.37 -4.91
CA THR A 130 3.61 -19.27 -5.67
C THR A 130 4.79 -18.97 -4.73
N LEU A 131 4.61 -18.08 -3.74
CA LEU A 131 5.65 -17.79 -2.77
C LEU A 131 6.00 -19.02 -1.91
N LEU A 132 5.00 -19.81 -1.48
CA LEU A 132 5.24 -21.07 -0.75
C LEU A 132 6.00 -22.09 -1.59
N GLU A 133 5.69 -22.23 -2.88
CA GLU A 133 6.43 -23.08 -3.81
C GLU A 133 7.89 -22.62 -3.93
N ARG A 134 8.13 -21.31 -4.04
CA ARG A 134 9.49 -20.73 -4.11
C ARG A 134 10.27 -20.98 -2.83
N LEU A 135 9.67 -20.69 -1.67
CA LEU A 135 10.28 -20.96 -0.37
C LEU A 135 10.62 -22.44 -0.20
N SER A 136 9.70 -23.34 -0.58
CA SER A 136 9.91 -24.79 -0.50
C SER A 136 11.02 -25.26 -1.46
N GLY A 137 11.13 -24.69 -2.67
CA GLY A 137 12.21 -24.98 -3.61
C GLY A 137 13.60 -24.50 -3.16
N LEU A 138 13.65 -23.59 -2.18
CA LEU A 138 14.88 -23.12 -1.55
C LEU A 138 15.27 -23.95 -0.31
N GLU A 139 14.34 -24.74 0.25
CA GLU A 139 14.59 -25.57 1.44
C GLU A 139 15.78 -26.52 1.21
N GLY A 140 16.69 -26.56 2.20
CA GLY A 140 17.94 -27.32 2.12
C GLY A 140 19.08 -26.65 1.33
N ARG A 141 18.80 -25.54 0.62
CA ARG A 141 19.81 -24.72 -0.09
C ARG A 141 19.97 -23.33 0.53
N THR A 142 18.96 -22.85 1.23
CA THR A 142 19.06 -21.72 2.14
C THR A 142 19.78 -22.16 3.42
N PRO A 143 20.79 -21.40 3.89
CA PRO A 143 21.18 -21.48 5.29
C PRO A 143 19.94 -21.25 6.16
N ARG A 144 19.90 -21.84 7.37
CA ARG A 144 18.80 -21.73 8.33
C ARG A 144 18.59 -20.26 8.76
N HIS A 145 17.87 -19.50 7.94
CA HIS A 145 17.59 -18.08 8.16
C HIS A 145 16.20 -17.92 8.77
N ALA A 146 16.15 -17.24 9.91
CA ALA A 146 14.89 -16.92 10.59
C ALA A 146 13.91 -16.19 9.67
N GLU A 147 14.40 -15.23 8.86
CA GLU A 147 13.55 -14.43 7.97
C GLU A 147 12.83 -15.27 6.90
N ALA A 148 13.46 -16.32 6.37
CA ALA A 148 12.80 -17.19 5.39
C ALA A 148 11.63 -17.97 6.02
N HIS A 149 11.81 -18.46 7.25
CA HIS A 149 10.75 -19.09 8.02
C HIS A 149 9.66 -18.10 8.42
N ALA A 150 10.02 -16.86 8.79
CA ALA A 150 9.07 -15.80 9.08
C ALA A 150 8.23 -15.43 7.85
N LEU A 151 8.86 -15.31 6.67
CA LEU A 151 8.14 -15.12 5.40
C LEU A 151 7.17 -16.26 5.13
N ARG A 152 7.60 -17.52 5.31
CA ARG A 152 6.71 -18.70 5.19
C ARG A 152 5.53 -18.60 6.14
N GLY A 153 5.77 -18.27 7.41
CA GLY A 153 4.74 -18.08 8.43
C GLY A 153 3.73 -16.99 8.05
N ARG A 154 4.20 -15.81 7.62
CA ARG A 154 3.33 -14.72 7.12
C ARG A 154 2.48 -15.16 5.94
N THR A 155 3.06 -15.89 4.99
CA THR A 155 2.34 -16.38 3.80
C THR A 155 1.27 -17.40 4.17
N LEU A 156 1.58 -18.35 5.07
CA LEU A 156 0.62 -19.36 5.55
C LEU A 156 -0.52 -18.74 6.37
N SER A 157 -0.21 -17.73 7.20
CA SER A 157 -1.21 -16.98 7.97
C SER A 157 -2.24 -16.30 7.07
N VAL A 158 -1.79 -15.63 5.99
CA VAL A 158 -2.70 -15.01 5.02
C VAL A 158 -3.55 -16.03 4.27
N LEU A 159 -3.04 -17.24 4.05
CA LEU A 159 -3.78 -18.36 3.47
C LEU A 159 -4.74 -19.04 4.46
N GLY A 160 -4.78 -18.62 5.73
CA GLY A 160 -5.59 -19.25 6.78
C GLY A 160 -5.06 -20.60 7.25
N ARG A 161 -3.83 -20.98 6.86
CA ARG A 161 -3.15 -22.23 7.26
C ARG A 161 -2.45 -22.04 8.61
N GLN A 162 -3.26 -21.79 9.65
CA GLN A 162 -2.81 -21.27 10.94
C GLN A 162 -1.82 -22.18 11.68
N ASP A 163 -2.06 -23.49 11.71
CA ASP A 163 -1.16 -24.43 12.40
C ASP A 163 0.22 -24.50 11.73
N GLU A 164 0.26 -24.46 10.40
CA GLU A 164 1.51 -24.42 9.65
C GLU A 164 2.23 -23.08 9.80
N ALA A 165 1.47 -21.97 9.86
CA ALA A 165 2.02 -20.64 10.12
C ALA A 165 2.71 -20.59 11.48
N LEU A 166 2.05 -21.13 12.52
CA LEU A 166 2.60 -21.22 13.87
C LEU A 166 3.92 -21.99 13.88
N ALA A 167 3.94 -23.19 13.30
CA ALA A 167 5.14 -24.02 13.23
C ALA A 167 6.30 -23.30 12.49
N ALA A 168 6.00 -22.57 11.41
CA ALA A 168 7.00 -21.80 10.68
C ALA A 168 7.57 -20.65 11.53
N PHE A 169 6.75 -19.92 12.27
CA PHE A 169 7.23 -18.85 13.16
C PHE A 169 7.96 -19.38 14.39
N GLU A 170 7.58 -20.54 14.94
CA GLU A 170 8.35 -21.20 16.01
C GLU A 170 9.76 -21.57 15.54
N GLN A 171 9.90 -22.07 14.30
CA GLN A 171 11.21 -22.29 13.68
C GLN A 171 11.98 -20.99 13.49
N ALA A 172 11.32 -19.92 13.02
CA ALA A 172 11.93 -18.61 12.87
C ALA A 172 12.44 -18.08 14.21
N ARG A 173 11.64 -18.20 15.28
CA ARG A 173 11.99 -17.78 16.64
C ARG A 173 13.14 -18.59 17.22
N ALA A 174 13.19 -19.90 16.97
CA ALA A 174 14.31 -20.73 17.41
C ALA A 174 15.65 -20.32 16.78
N LEU A 175 15.62 -19.77 15.56
CA LEU A 175 16.80 -19.29 14.83
C LEU A 175 17.20 -17.86 15.20
N ALA A 176 16.24 -17.01 15.57
CA ALA A 176 16.46 -15.64 16.00
C ALA A 176 15.62 -15.32 17.25
N PRO A 177 16.05 -15.79 18.44
CA PRO A 177 15.28 -15.62 19.67
C PRO A 177 15.07 -14.15 20.06
N ASP A 178 16.01 -13.28 19.69
CA ASP A 178 15.98 -11.85 20.04
C ASP A 178 15.28 -10.98 18.98
N ASP A 179 14.74 -11.56 17.91
CA ASP A 179 14.04 -10.80 16.87
C ASP A 179 12.62 -10.41 17.31
N GLY A 180 12.43 -9.12 17.61
CA GLY A 180 11.15 -8.56 18.05
C GLY A 180 10.06 -8.52 16.98
N GLY A 181 10.41 -8.59 15.69
CA GLY A 181 9.43 -8.68 14.60
C GLY A 181 8.79 -10.06 14.56
N ILE A 182 9.63 -11.11 14.56
CA ILE A 182 9.22 -12.52 14.63
C ILE A 182 8.43 -12.78 15.91
N ALA A 183 8.86 -12.22 17.04
CA ALA A 183 8.15 -12.26 18.30
C ALA A 183 6.70 -11.79 18.20
N ALA A 184 6.51 -10.61 17.62
CA ALA A 184 5.21 -9.97 17.48
C ALA A 184 4.32 -10.72 16.48
N ASP A 185 4.90 -11.26 15.40
CA ASP A 185 4.16 -12.09 14.44
C ASP A 185 3.66 -13.39 15.09
N LEU A 186 4.53 -14.09 15.84
CA LEU A 186 4.15 -15.29 16.57
C LEU A 186 3.08 -15.00 17.64
N ALA A 187 3.23 -13.90 18.39
CA ALA A 187 2.25 -13.47 19.38
C ALA A 187 0.87 -13.19 18.76
N ALA A 188 0.82 -12.56 17.57
CA ALA A 188 -0.43 -12.35 16.84
C ALA A 188 -1.12 -13.67 16.49
N LEU A 189 -0.36 -14.70 16.07
CA LEU A 189 -0.92 -16.03 15.82
C LEU A 189 -1.41 -16.73 17.08
N HIS A 190 -0.70 -16.60 18.20
CA HIS A 190 -1.18 -17.11 19.49
C HIS A 190 -2.48 -16.44 19.90
N ILE A 191 -2.58 -15.10 19.74
CA ILE A 191 -3.81 -14.36 19.95
C ILE A 191 -4.92 -14.91 19.06
N GLU A 192 -4.70 -15.04 17.75
CA GLU A 192 -5.68 -15.61 16.80
C GLU A 192 -6.17 -16.99 17.25
N ALA A 193 -5.25 -17.86 17.66
CA ALA A 193 -5.53 -19.19 18.20
C ALA A 193 -6.15 -19.20 19.61
N GLY A 194 -6.41 -18.04 20.23
CA GLY A 194 -7.04 -17.94 21.55
C GLY A 194 -6.09 -18.20 22.73
N ARG A 195 -4.77 -18.19 22.50
CA ARG A 195 -3.74 -18.45 23.51
C ARG A 195 -3.10 -17.13 23.98
N ALA A 196 -3.61 -16.59 25.07
CA ALA A 196 -3.18 -15.27 25.56
C ALA A 196 -1.81 -15.31 26.26
N GLU A 197 -1.57 -16.30 27.12
CA GLU A 197 -0.36 -16.39 27.93
C GLU A 197 0.91 -16.52 27.09
N PRO A 198 0.98 -17.42 26.07
CA PRO A 198 2.14 -17.46 25.18
C PRO A 198 2.33 -16.15 24.43
N ALA A 199 1.24 -15.45 24.07
CA ALA A 199 1.36 -14.16 23.39
C ALA A 199 1.99 -13.09 24.31
N LEU A 200 1.61 -13.05 25.59
CA LEU A 200 2.19 -12.14 26.60
C LEU A 200 3.69 -12.40 26.78
N GLU A 201 4.08 -13.67 26.98
CA GLU A 201 5.49 -14.07 27.14
C GLU A 201 6.38 -13.58 25.98
N LEU A 202 5.82 -13.57 24.75
CA LEU A 202 6.55 -13.15 23.55
C LEU A 202 6.69 -11.62 23.42
N VAL A 203 5.71 -10.83 23.90
CA VAL A 203 5.67 -9.38 23.68
C VAL A 203 6.11 -8.56 24.88
N GLU A 204 5.95 -9.04 26.12
CA GLU A 204 6.36 -8.33 27.34
C GLU A 204 7.82 -7.88 27.32
N PRO A 205 8.81 -8.70 26.88
CA PRO A 205 10.20 -8.26 26.79
C PRO A 205 10.40 -7.09 25.81
N LEU A 206 9.57 -6.98 24.78
CA LEU A 206 9.63 -5.90 23.78
C LEU A 206 9.11 -4.56 24.34
N LEU A 207 8.38 -4.61 25.45
CA LEU A 207 7.79 -3.43 26.10
C LEU A 207 8.69 -2.81 27.16
N ALA A 208 9.81 -3.46 27.51
CA ALA A 208 10.76 -2.98 28.52
C ALA A 208 11.49 -1.69 28.11
N ALA A 209 11.48 -1.32 26.82
CA ALA A 209 12.05 -0.08 26.33
C ALA A 209 11.20 1.15 26.72
N SER A 210 11.85 2.30 26.91
CA SER A 210 11.15 3.57 27.19
C SER A 210 10.14 3.95 26.10
N ASP A 211 10.46 3.65 24.84
CA ASP A 211 9.61 3.85 23.66
C ASP A 211 9.38 2.50 22.96
N PRO A 212 8.40 1.70 23.42
CA PRO A 212 8.16 0.38 22.88
C PRO A 212 7.52 0.47 21.49
N PRO A 213 7.78 -0.51 20.61
CA PRO A 213 7.17 -0.54 19.29
C PRO A 213 5.62 -0.61 19.38
N PRO A 214 4.87 0.18 18.57
CA PRO A 214 3.41 0.24 18.63
C PRO A 214 2.68 -1.10 18.49
N ARG A 215 3.21 -2.02 17.67
CA ARG A 215 2.54 -3.29 17.38
C ARG A 215 2.60 -4.26 18.56
N PRO A 216 3.76 -4.56 19.18
CA PRO A 216 3.80 -5.32 20.43
C PRO A 216 2.92 -4.75 21.54
N LEU A 217 2.87 -3.41 21.69
CA LEU A 217 2.00 -2.78 22.67
C LEU A 217 0.51 -3.05 22.40
N TYR A 218 0.10 -3.00 21.13
CA TYR A 218 -1.25 -3.39 20.74
C TYR A 218 -1.54 -4.86 21.09
N LEU A 219 -0.65 -5.77 20.71
CA LEU A 219 -0.82 -7.21 20.93
C LEU A 219 -0.88 -7.55 22.43
N HIS A 220 -0.07 -6.89 23.26
CA HIS A 220 -0.12 -7.04 24.71
C HIS A 220 -1.49 -6.63 25.27
N GLY A 221 -2.02 -5.47 24.87
CA GLY A 221 -3.37 -5.04 25.27
C GLY A 221 -4.48 -5.99 24.81
N ILE A 222 -4.34 -6.63 23.65
CA ILE A 222 -5.28 -7.67 23.18
C ILE A 222 -5.21 -8.91 24.08
N ALA A 223 -4.00 -9.42 24.34
CA ALA A 223 -3.79 -10.63 25.15
C ALA A 223 -4.22 -10.43 26.61
N LEU A 224 -3.95 -9.25 27.20
CA LEU A 224 -4.47 -8.88 28.52
C LEU A 224 -6.00 -8.90 28.57
N GLY A 225 -6.64 -8.37 27.53
CA GLY A 225 -8.09 -8.42 27.39
C GLY A 225 -8.67 -9.83 27.36
N MET A 226 -8.01 -10.75 26.65
CA MET A 226 -8.39 -12.16 26.60
C MET A 226 -8.35 -12.83 27.99
N LEU A 227 -7.51 -12.34 28.89
CA LEU A 227 -7.43 -12.79 30.29
C LEU A 227 -8.35 -12.03 31.25
N GLY A 228 -9.19 -11.13 30.74
CA GLY A 228 -10.07 -10.27 31.56
C GLY A 228 -9.34 -9.13 32.29
N ARG A 229 -8.06 -8.86 31.97
CA ARG A 229 -7.25 -7.76 32.55
C ARG A 229 -7.54 -6.44 31.83
N GLU A 230 -8.80 -6.03 31.81
CA GLU A 230 -9.30 -4.91 30.98
C GLU A 230 -8.67 -3.55 31.32
N ALA A 231 -8.38 -3.28 32.60
CA ALA A 231 -7.76 -2.03 33.01
C ALA A 231 -6.32 -1.88 32.46
N GLU A 232 -5.55 -2.97 32.46
CA GLU A 232 -4.19 -3.00 31.91
C GLU A 232 -4.23 -2.95 30.38
N ALA A 233 -5.17 -3.68 29.77
CA ALA A 233 -5.39 -3.63 28.33
C ALA A 233 -5.70 -2.20 27.85
N GLU A 234 -6.60 -1.48 28.53
CA GLU A 234 -6.91 -0.10 28.15
C GLU A 234 -5.73 0.84 28.38
N ALA A 235 -4.89 0.61 29.40
CA ALA A 235 -3.69 1.40 29.62
C ALA A 235 -2.71 1.31 28.43
N ASP A 236 -2.51 0.12 27.86
CA ASP A 236 -1.68 -0.07 26.67
C ASP A 236 -2.28 0.61 25.44
N ILE A 237 -3.59 0.47 25.24
CA ILE A 237 -4.29 1.06 24.10
C ILE A 237 -4.27 2.60 24.21
N ALA A 238 -4.42 3.15 25.41
CA ALA A 238 -4.28 4.58 25.69
C ALA A 238 -2.86 5.07 25.41
N ARG A 239 -1.82 4.33 25.84
CA ARG A 239 -0.42 4.63 25.53
C ARG A 239 -0.18 4.62 24.02
N LEU A 240 -0.71 3.63 23.29
CA LEU A 240 -0.61 3.55 21.85
C LEU A 240 -1.28 4.74 21.14
N ARG A 241 -2.48 5.13 21.57
CA ARG A 241 -3.16 6.33 21.05
C ARG A 241 -2.32 7.58 21.28
N ALA A 242 -1.75 7.76 22.47
CA ALA A 242 -0.88 8.90 22.77
C ALA A 242 0.35 8.94 21.83
N MET A 243 1.06 7.81 21.66
CA MET A 243 2.21 7.71 20.75
C MET A 243 1.86 8.10 19.31
N MET A 244 0.70 7.63 18.81
CA MET A 244 0.24 7.97 17.46
C MET A 244 -0.04 9.47 17.36
N LEU A 245 -0.81 10.03 18.29
CA LEU A 245 -1.17 11.45 18.33
C LEU A 245 0.07 12.36 18.42
N ASP A 246 1.06 11.99 19.22
CA ASP A 246 2.33 12.73 19.33
C ASP A 246 3.10 12.74 18.00
N GLY A 247 3.05 11.63 17.25
CA GLY A 247 3.58 11.56 15.89
C GLY A 247 2.92 12.56 14.92
N LEU A 248 1.61 12.76 15.03
CA LEU A 248 0.90 13.78 14.25
C LEU A 248 1.22 15.20 14.73
N ALA A 249 1.31 15.41 16.04
CA ALA A 249 1.66 16.70 16.62
C ALA A 249 3.06 17.17 16.17
N ARG A 250 4.04 16.25 16.09
CA ARG A 250 5.39 16.53 15.54
C ARG A 250 5.36 16.99 14.07
N ARG A 251 4.33 16.62 13.31
CA ARG A 251 4.08 17.07 11.93
C ARG A 251 3.22 18.34 11.84
N GLY A 252 2.95 19.01 12.96
CA GLY A 252 2.09 20.19 13.02
C GLY A 252 0.63 19.90 12.64
N GLY A 253 0.18 18.65 12.76
CA GLY A 253 -1.20 18.27 12.42
C GLY A 253 -1.49 18.11 10.92
N LEU A 254 -0.53 18.39 10.03
CA LEU A 254 -0.79 18.42 8.59
C LEU A 254 -0.90 17.01 7.96
N PRO A 255 -1.87 16.79 7.05
CA PRO A 255 -1.96 15.56 6.27
C PRO A 255 -0.83 15.48 5.23
N THR A 256 -0.62 14.29 4.68
CA THR A 256 0.34 13.99 3.60
C THR A 256 -0.32 13.83 2.24
N GLU A 257 -1.64 13.68 2.21
CA GLU A 257 -2.44 13.55 0.99
C GLU A 257 -3.85 14.11 1.20
N VAL A 258 -4.53 14.42 0.10
CA VAL A 258 -5.93 14.89 0.11
C VAL A 258 -6.78 14.00 -0.78
N TYR A 259 -7.93 13.58 -0.25
CA TYR A 259 -8.96 12.87 -0.99
C TYR A 259 -9.95 13.88 -1.55
N VAL A 260 -10.19 13.85 -2.85
CA VAL A 260 -11.05 14.84 -3.53
C VAL A 260 -12.25 14.14 -4.15
N GLN A 261 -13.45 14.63 -3.83
CA GLN A 261 -14.69 14.20 -4.48
C GLN A 261 -15.03 15.13 -5.63
N LEU A 262 -14.79 14.67 -6.86
CA LEU A 262 -15.18 15.43 -8.06
C LEU A 262 -16.67 15.30 -8.38
N SER A 263 -17.30 14.19 -8.00
CA SER A 263 -18.72 13.95 -8.24
C SER A 263 -19.37 13.29 -7.04
N ARG A 264 -20.59 13.71 -6.71
CA ARG A 264 -21.48 12.96 -5.81
C ARG A 264 -22.40 11.99 -6.55
N ARG A 265 -22.43 12.06 -7.88
CA ARG A 265 -23.28 11.21 -8.72
C ARG A 265 -22.57 9.89 -8.99
N CYS A 266 -23.31 8.79 -8.89
CA CYS A 266 -22.89 7.48 -9.36
C CYS A 266 -23.94 6.95 -10.35
N ASN A 267 -23.48 6.30 -11.42
CA ASN A 267 -24.34 5.73 -12.45
C ASN A 267 -24.67 4.24 -12.21
N LEU A 268 -24.24 3.68 -11.06
CA LEU A 268 -24.49 2.31 -10.66
C LEU A 268 -25.17 2.27 -9.30
N ARG A 269 -25.88 1.19 -9.00
CA ARG A 269 -26.45 0.90 -7.68
C ARG A 269 -25.85 -0.38 -7.10
N CYS A 270 -24.54 -0.36 -6.87
CA CYS A 270 -23.81 -1.55 -6.43
C CYS A 270 -24.35 -2.07 -5.08
N THR A 271 -24.50 -3.39 -4.94
CA THR A 271 -25.12 -4.02 -3.76
C THR A 271 -24.32 -3.85 -2.47
N MET A 272 -22.99 -3.75 -2.56
CA MET A 272 -22.12 -3.50 -1.41
C MET A 272 -21.96 -2.01 -1.05
N CYS A 273 -22.53 -1.10 -1.85
CA CYS A 273 -22.30 0.33 -1.70
C CYS A 273 -23.34 0.97 -0.78
N GLY A 274 -22.94 1.94 0.05
CA GLY A 274 -23.80 2.66 0.98
C GLY A 274 -24.85 3.59 0.35
N HIS A 275 -25.33 3.32 -0.88
CA HIS A 275 -26.32 4.15 -1.58
C HIS A 275 -27.56 4.46 -0.74
N GLY A 276 -28.01 3.51 0.10
CA GLY A 276 -29.19 3.69 0.96
C GLY A 276 -29.05 4.78 2.03
N VAL A 277 -27.82 5.22 2.34
CA VAL A 277 -27.55 6.23 3.36
C VAL A 277 -26.95 7.52 2.80
N TRP A 278 -26.69 7.61 1.49
CA TRP A 278 -26.18 8.83 0.87
C TRP A 278 -27.27 9.89 0.86
N LYS A 279 -26.98 11.08 1.41
CA LYS A 279 -27.87 12.24 1.27
C LYS A 279 -27.98 12.62 -0.21
N GLU A 280 -29.19 12.96 -0.66
CA GLU A 280 -29.40 13.47 -2.01
C GLU A 280 -28.63 14.78 -2.19
N ASN A 281 -27.58 14.73 -3.00
CA ASN A 281 -26.87 15.89 -3.50
C ASN A 281 -26.22 15.52 -4.83
N ASP A 282 -26.66 16.18 -5.90
CA ASP A 282 -26.34 15.86 -7.28
C ASP A 282 -25.30 16.85 -7.85
N GLY A 283 -24.23 17.13 -7.09
CA GLY A 283 -23.21 18.11 -7.46
C GLY A 283 -21.96 17.55 -8.16
N PHE A 284 -21.33 18.42 -8.94
CA PHE A 284 -20.00 18.28 -9.50
C PHE A 284 -19.09 19.38 -8.93
N MET A 285 -17.84 19.07 -8.63
CA MET A 285 -16.88 20.06 -8.13
C MET A 285 -16.55 21.08 -9.22
N SER A 286 -16.74 22.37 -8.96
CA SER A 286 -16.39 23.40 -9.94
C SER A 286 -14.86 23.55 -10.08
N GLU A 287 -14.41 24.07 -11.22
CA GLU A 287 -13.00 24.41 -11.45
C GLU A 287 -12.45 25.38 -10.40
N ALA A 288 -13.27 26.34 -9.95
CA ALA A 288 -12.88 27.28 -8.91
C ALA A 288 -12.62 26.60 -7.56
N VAL A 289 -13.46 25.63 -7.17
CA VAL A 289 -13.26 24.85 -5.95
C VAL A 289 -12.04 23.94 -6.09
N PHE A 290 -11.92 23.22 -7.21
CA PHE A 290 -10.77 22.34 -7.43
C PHE A 290 -9.44 23.12 -7.45
N GLY A 291 -9.40 24.27 -8.13
CA GLY A 291 -8.26 25.17 -8.12
C GLY A 291 -7.88 25.59 -6.70
N ARG A 292 -8.88 25.95 -5.87
CA ARG A 292 -8.65 26.26 -4.45
C ARG A 292 -8.06 25.08 -3.70
N VAL A 293 -8.53 23.85 -3.93
CA VAL A 293 -7.96 22.65 -3.29
C VAL A 293 -6.46 22.52 -3.60
N LEU A 294 -6.09 22.68 -4.87
CA LEU A 294 -4.69 22.61 -5.29
C LEU A 294 -3.85 23.73 -4.66
N ASP A 295 -4.35 24.97 -4.64
CA ASP A 295 -3.67 26.11 -4.02
C ASP A 295 -3.40 25.84 -2.54
N ARG A 296 -4.41 25.37 -1.80
CA ARG A 296 -4.28 25.04 -0.37
C ARG A 296 -3.32 23.90 -0.11
N CYS A 297 -3.24 22.91 -1.01
CA CYS A 297 -2.26 21.83 -0.89
C CYS A 297 -0.83 22.34 -1.12
N GLU A 298 -0.62 23.21 -2.10
CA GLU A 298 0.70 23.78 -2.40
C GLU A 298 1.23 24.66 -1.26
N GLU A 299 0.37 25.45 -0.62
CA GLU A 299 0.70 26.28 0.55
C GLU A 299 1.37 25.48 1.68
N VAL A 300 1.03 24.20 1.82
CA VAL A 300 1.55 23.30 2.87
C VAL A 300 2.41 22.15 2.32
N GLY A 301 2.75 22.18 1.04
CA GLY A 301 3.65 21.21 0.40
C GLY A 301 3.05 19.82 0.16
N ILE A 302 1.72 19.67 0.16
CA ILE A 302 1.05 18.41 -0.17
C ILE A 302 1.01 18.24 -1.68
N ARG A 303 1.44 17.07 -2.17
CA ARG A 303 1.49 16.74 -3.61
C ARG A 303 0.69 15.50 -4.02
N ARG A 304 0.13 14.75 -3.06
CA ARG A 304 -0.65 13.54 -3.35
C ARG A 304 -2.14 13.82 -3.31
N LEU A 305 -2.83 13.45 -4.39
CA LEU A 305 -4.27 13.54 -4.52
C LEU A 305 -4.86 12.19 -4.86
N THR A 306 -5.86 11.77 -4.08
CA THR A 306 -6.67 10.60 -4.37
C THR A 306 -8.08 11.03 -4.75
N VAL A 307 -8.46 10.82 -6.00
CA VAL A 307 -9.78 11.16 -6.51
C VAL A 307 -10.73 10.00 -6.27
N LEU A 308 -11.45 10.10 -5.15
CA LEU A 308 -12.70 9.47 -4.74
C LEU A 308 -12.79 9.65 -3.22
N ALA A 309 -13.40 10.75 -2.75
CA ALA A 309 -13.72 10.90 -1.33
C ALA A 309 -15.15 10.37 -1.06
N ALA A 310 -15.21 9.19 -0.45
CA ALA A 310 -16.41 8.47 0.01
C ALA A 310 -17.45 8.00 -1.02
N GLN A 311 -17.87 8.83 -1.96
CA GLN A 311 -18.98 8.52 -2.89
C GLN A 311 -18.76 9.08 -4.31
N GLY A 312 -19.57 8.56 -5.25
CA GLY A 312 -19.67 9.03 -6.63
C GLY A 312 -18.78 8.30 -7.64
N GLU A 313 -18.92 8.69 -8.91
CA GLU A 313 -18.10 8.25 -10.04
C GLU A 313 -17.41 9.48 -10.66
N PRO A 314 -16.09 9.64 -10.46
CA PRO A 314 -15.36 10.82 -10.93
C PRO A 314 -15.52 11.09 -12.42
N PHE A 315 -15.58 10.04 -13.25
CA PHE A 315 -15.69 10.19 -14.70
C PHE A 315 -17.11 10.54 -15.19
N LEU A 316 -18.09 10.75 -14.31
CA LEU A 316 -19.32 11.44 -14.70
C LEU A 316 -19.14 12.96 -14.76
N HIS A 317 -18.07 13.50 -14.18
CA HIS A 317 -17.81 14.93 -14.19
C HIS A 317 -17.54 15.44 -15.62
N PRO A 318 -18.24 16.48 -16.11
CA PRO A 318 -18.16 16.92 -17.50
C PRO A 318 -16.77 17.46 -17.87
N GLN A 319 -16.04 18.03 -16.90
CA GLN A 319 -14.69 18.56 -17.08
C GLN A 319 -13.62 17.71 -16.35
N VAL A 320 -13.87 16.40 -16.14
CA VAL A 320 -12.97 15.57 -15.30
C VAL A 320 -11.52 15.61 -15.77
N PHE A 321 -11.29 15.60 -17.07
CA PHE A 321 -9.94 15.54 -17.62
C PHE A 321 -9.21 16.87 -17.49
N GLU A 322 -9.92 17.99 -17.65
CA GLU A 322 -9.39 19.33 -17.46
C GLU A 322 -8.94 19.53 -16.01
N LEU A 323 -9.75 19.07 -15.04
CA LEU A 323 -9.38 19.10 -13.63
C LEU A 323 -8.14 18.23 -13.36
N LEU A 324 -8.14 16.97 -13.79
CA LEU A 324 -7.00 16.07 -13.59
C LEU A 324 -5.71 16.59 -14.25
N GLU A 325 -5.80 17.10 -15.48
CA GLU A 325 -4.69 17.71 -16.22
C GLU A 325 -4.11 18.91 -15.47
N SER A 326 -4.97 19.79 -14.94
CA SER A 326 -4.52 20.94 -14.14
C SER A 326 -3.71 20.52 -12.90
N ALA A 327 -4.08 19.42 -12.24
CA ALA A 327 -3.33 18.88 -11.11
C ALA A 327 -1.98 18.28 -11.53
N VAL A 328 -1.96 17.46 -12.59
CA VAL A 328 -0.71 16.84 -13.07
C VAL A 328 0.29 17.90 -13.54
N VAL A 329 -0.15 18.91 -14.29
CA VAL A 329 0.71 20.03 -14.75
C VAL A 329 1.31 20.82 -13.58
N ARG A 330 0.56 20.95 -12.47
CA ARG A 330 1.05 21.56 -11.23
C ARG A 330 1.98 20.65 -10.42
N GLY A 331 2.26 19.44 -10.90
CA GLY A 331 3.17 18.49 -10.29
C GLY A 331 2.56 17.72 -9.13
N PHE A 332 1.24 17.47 -9.16
CA PHE A 332 0.59 16.55 -8.23
C PHE A 332 0.71 15.11 -8.72
N VAL A 333 0.92 14.20 -7.77
CA VAL A 333 0.83 12.76 -7.97
C VAL A 333 -0.63 12.36 -7.74
N VAL A 334 -1.31 12.00 -8.82
CA VAL A 334 -2.77 11.79 -8.82
C VAL A 334 -3.12 10.33 -9.02
N SER A 335 -3.92 9.79 -8.10
CA SER A 335 -4.53 8.47 -8.19
C SER A 335 -6.06 8.61 -8.28
N VAL A 336 -6.73 7.83 -9.13
CA VAL A 336 -8.19 7.92 -9.35
C VAL A 336 -8.85 6.56 -9.17
N VAL A 337 -9.97 6.50 -8.46
CA VAL A 337 -10.79 5.29 -8.33
C VAL A 337 -12.07 5.43 -9.15
N THR A 338 -12.44 4.39 -9.91
CA THR A 338 -13.59 4.41 -10.83
C THR A 338 -14.25 3.03 -10.96
N ASN A 339 -15.52 3.00 -11.37
CA ASN A 339 -16.23 1.80 -11.79
C ASN A 339 -16.01 1.46 -13.29
N ALA A 340 -15.24 2.29 -14.02
CA ALA A 340 -14.88 2.16 -15.43
C ALA A 340 -16.03 2.19 -16.46
N THR A 341 -17.29 2.26 -16.05
CA THR A 341 -18.43 2.23 -16.98
C THR A 341 -18.62 3.51 -17.84
N PRO A 342 -18.17 4.73 -17.45
CA PRO A 342 -18.32 5.93 -18.28
C PRO A 342 -17.28 6.08 -19.41
N PHE A 343 -16.37 5.12 -19.59
CA PHE A 343 -15.31 5.24 -20.60
C PHE A 343 -15.79 4.95 -22.03
N THR A 344 -15.28 5.75 -22.95
CA THR A 344 -15.34 5.57 -24.41
C THR A 344 -13.91 5.47 -24.95
N PRO A 345 -13.68 5.03 -26.20
CA PRO A 345 -12.34 4.99 -26.79
C PRO A 345 -11.58 6.33 -26.70
N GLU A 346 -12.28 7.44 -26.90
CA GLU A 346 -11.70 8.80 -26.85
C GLU A 346 -11.25 9.14 -25.42
N ARG A 347 -12.05 8.77 -24.41
CA ARG A 347 -11.74 8.98 -23.00
C ARG A 347 -10.56 8.14 -22.55
N ILE A 348 -10.46 6.88 -23.02
CA ILE A 348 -9.32 6.00 -22.75
C ILE A 348 -8.04 6.60 -23.34
N ALA A 349 -8.09 7.05 -24.59
CA ALA A 349 -6.94 7.69 -25.24
C ALA A 349 -6.50 8.97 -24.52
N ARG A 350 -7.45 9.77 -24.01
CA ARG A 350 -7.14 10.97 -23.21
C ARG A 350 -6.52 10.61 -21.87
N LEU A 351 -7.06 9.60 -21.18
CA LEU A 351 -6.50 9.09 -19.92
C LEU A 351 -5.04 8.65 -20.07
N ALA A 352 -4.72 7.91 -21.14
CA ALA A 352 -3.36 7.42 -21.40
C ALA A 352 -2.31 8.55 -21.57
N ARG A 353 -2.75 9.77 -21.93
CA ARG A 353 -1.87 10.94 -22.04
C ARG A 353 -1.74 11.76 -20.76
N LEU A 354 -2.58 11.53 -19.75
CA LEU A 354 -2.59 12.34 -18.53
C LEU A 354 -1.38 12.09 -17.62
N GLY A 355 -0.86 10.86 -17.55
CA GLY A 355 0.24 10.52 -16.64
C GLY A 355 -0.17 10.46 -15.16
N LEU A 356 -1.28 9.78 -14.85
CA LEU A 356 -1.68 9.51 -13.47
C LEU A 356 -0.70 8.52 -12.80
N GLU A 357 -0.61 8.54 -11.47
CA GLU A 357 0.11 7.51 -10.70
C GLU A 357 -0.60 6.16 -10.77
N SER A 358 -1.92 6.17 -10.58
CA SER A 358 -2.73 4.96 -10.72
C SER A 358 -4.18 5.24 -11.14
N LEU A 359 -4.73 4.33 -11.93
CA LEU A 359 -6.17 4.19 -12.14
C LEU A 359 -6.62 2.90 -11.46
N GLN A 360 -7.51 3.02 -10.48
CA GLN A 360 -8.02 1.90 -9.69
C GLN A 360 -9.46 1.59 -10.12
N VAL A 361 -9.67 0.45 -10.75
CA VAL A 361 -10.99 0.02 -11.24
C VAL A 361 -11.61 -0.97 -10.28
N SER A 362 -12.79 -0.68 -9.74
CA SER A 362 -13.56 -1.64 -8.94
C SER A 362 -14.29 -2.65 -9.83
N PHE A 363 -14.06 -3.94 -9.60
CA PHE A 363 -14.66 -5.04 -10.37
C PHE A 363 -14.95 -6.27 -9.48
N ALA A 364 -16.02 -7.00 -9.77
CA ALA A 364 -16.50 -8.16 -9.00
C ALA A 364 -17.25 -9.11 -9.93
N GLY A 365 -16.93 -10.41 -9.90
CA GLY A 365 -17.54 -11.44 -10.75
C GLY A 365 -16.61 -11.93 -11.86
N TRP A 366 -17.05 -12.97 -12.58
CA TRP A 366 -16.31 -13.64 -13.67
C TRP A 366 -17.20 -13.98 -14.87
N ASP A 367 -18.48 -13.69 -14.77
CA ASP A 367 -19.48 -13.84 -15.83
C ASP A 367 -20.56 -12.76 -15.67
N ALA A 368 -21.48 -12.67 -16.63
CA ALA A 368 -22.55 -11.68 -16.59
C ALA A 368 -23.45 -11.82 -15.36
N ALA A 369 -23.75 -13.05 -14.93
CA ALA A 369 -24.64 -13.27 -13.80
C ALA A 369 -24.04 -12.76 -12.49
N SER A 370 -22.81 -13.16 -12.18
CA SER A 370 -22.08 -12.72 -10.99
C SER A 370 -21.84 -11.20 -11.00
N TYR A 371 -21.29 -10.65 -12.08
CA TYR A 371 -21.00 -9.22 -12.16
C TYR A 371 -22.25 -8.32 -12.09
N GLU A 372 -23.30 -8.63 -12.85
CA GLU A 372 -24.50 -7.78 -12.91
C GLU A 372 -25.38 -7.92 -11.65
N SER A 373 -25.24 -9.02 -10.90
CA SER A 373 -25.85 -9.12 -9.55
C SER A 373 -25.24 -8.13 -8.56
N VAL A 374 -23.99 -7.74 -8.78
CA VAL A 374 -23.27 -6.78 -7.93
C VAL A 374 -23.44 -5.36 -8.45
N TYR A 375 -23.12 -5.12 -9.72
CA TYR A 375 -23.12 -3.80 -10.34
C TYR A 375 -24.42 -3.52 -11.09
N VAL A 376 -25.48 -3.24 -10.34
CA VAL A 376 -26.80 -2.91 -10.92
C VAL A 376 -26.70 -1.66 -11.79
N GLY A 377 -27.01 -1.79 -13.08
CA GLY A 377 -26.91 -0.74 -14.09
C GLY A 377 -25.69 -0.86 -15.02
N ALA A 378 -24.75 -1.77 -14.73
CA ALA A 378 -23.62 -2.08 -15.61
C ALA A 378 -23.93 -3.27 -16.52
N LYS A 379 -23.07 -3.49 -17.53
CA LYS A 379 -23.12 -4.66 -18.41
C LYS A 379 -21.77 -5.32 -18.48
N PHE A 380 -21.71 -6.60 -18.11
CA PHE A 380 -20.45 -7.33 -17.95
C PHE A 380 -19.58 -7.27 -19.21
N ASP A 381 -20.11 -7.67 -20.36
CA ASP A 381 -19.35 -7.70 -21.61
C ASP A 381 -18.82 -6.33 -22.01
N ARG A 382 -19.58 -5.26 -21.73
CA ARG A 382 -19.15 -3.89 -21.99
C ARG A 382 -18.00 -3.50 -21.06
N THR A 383 -18.14 -3.74 -19.77
CA THR A 383 -17.11 -3.41 -18.78
C THR A 383 -15.82 -4.21 -19.04
N VAL A 384 -15.92 -5.49 -19.38
CA VAL A 384 -14.76 -6.33 -19.74
C VAL A 384 -14.03 -5.76 -20.96
N ARG A 385 -14.75 -5.39 -22.03
CA ARG A 385 -14.15 -4.73 -23.21
C ARG A 385 -13.45 -3.42 -22.83
N THR A 386 -14.09 -2.60 -22.01
CA THR A 386 -13.49 -1.34 -21.51
C THR A 386 -12.22 -1.61 -20.71
N LEU A 387 -12.24 -2.60 -19.83
CA LEU A 387 -11.11 -2.95 -18.98
C LEU A 387 -9.91 -3.46 -19.80
N THR A 388 -10.15 -4.31 -20.79
CA THR A 388 -9.13 -4.75 -21.75
C THR A 388 -8.57 -3.58 -22.56
N ALA A 389 -9.42 -2.65 -23.00
CA ALA A 389 -8.99 -1.46 -23.73
C ALA A 389 -8.16 -0.51 -22.86
N LEU A 390 -8.55 -0.30 -21.59
CA LEU A 390 -7.78 0.45 -20.61
C LEU A 390 -6.42 -0.21 -20.38
N HIS A 391 -6.38 -1.53 -20.20
CA HIS A 391 -5.13 -2.27 -20.01
C HIS A 391 -4.17 -2.07 -21.19
N ALA A 392 -4.67 -2.26 -22.42
CA ALA A 392 -3.86 -2.08 -23.62
C ALA A 392 -3.37 -0.62 -23.80
N ALA A 393 -4.22 0.37 -23.51
CA ALA A 393 -3.88 1.78 -23.68
C ALA A 393 -2.93 2.32 -22.61
N LEU A 394 -2.97 1.76 -21.39
CA LEU A 394 -2.13 2.19 -20.26
C LEU A 394 -0.83 1.39 -20.15
N ALA A 395 -0.74 0.19 -20.75
CA ALA A 395 0.48 -0.63 -20.74
C ALA A 395 1.77 0.10 -21.19
N PRO A 396 1.78 1.00 -22.20
CA PRO A 396 2.98 1.72 -22.59
C PRO A 396 3.21 3.04 -21.81
N THR A 397 2.39 3.33 -20.79
CA THR A 397 2.46 4.61 -20.04
C THR A 397 2.93 4.38 -18.61
N SER A 398 3.23 5.45 -17.89
CA SER A 398 3.58 5.40 -16.46
C SER A 398 2.37 5.17 -15.54
N THR A 399 1.15 5.18 -16.07
CA THR A 399 -0.07 5.03 -15.28
C THR A 399 -0.36 3.57 -14.94
N ARG A 400 -0.29 3.24 -13.64
CA ARG A 400 -0.58 1.88 -13.18
C ARG A 400 -2.09 1.62 -13.16
N LEU A 401 -2.55 0.69 -13.99
CA LEU A 401 -3.90 0.14 -13.89
C LEU A 401 -3.94 -0.92 -12.78
N VAL A 402 -4.74 -0.67 -11.74
CA VAL A 402 -4.98 -1.62 -10.65
C VAL A 402 -6.45 -1.99 -10.65
N VAL A 403 -6.77 -3.27 -10.58
CA VAL A 403 -8.17 -3.73 -10.46
C VAL A 403 -8.43 -4.18 -9.03
N LYS A 404 -9.38 -3.53 -8.37
CA LYS A 404 -9.88 -3.91 -7.05
C LYS A 404 -10.94 -4.99 -7.24
N ALA A 405 -10.57 -6.24 -6.98
CA ALA A 405 -11.50 -7.36 -6.84
C ALA A 405 -12.36 -7.14 -5.58
N VAL A 406 -13.56 -6.61 -5.79
CA VAL A 406 -14.50 -6.30 -4.70
C VAL A 406 -15.27 -7.56 -4.36
N ALA A 407 -15.22 -7.96 -3.09
CA ALA A 407 -16.09 -9.00 -2.59
C ALA A 407 -17.47 -8.40 -2.28
N PRO A 408 -18.59 -9.01 -2.74
CA PRO A 408 -19.94 -8.57 -2.35
C PRO A 408 -20.26 -8.92 -0.90
N ASP A 409 -19.59 -9.95 -0.38
CA ASP A 409 -19.68 -10.48 0.96
C ASP A 409 -18.29 -10.98 1.40
N ASN A 410 -18.22 -11.78 2.45
CA ASN A 410 -16.97 -12.35 2.93
C ASN A 410 -16.53 -13.65 2.24
N SER A 411 -17.13 -14.02 1.10
CA SER A 411 -16.83 -15.28 0.40
C SER A 411 -15.44 -15.23 -0.23
N PRO A 412 -14.46 -16.02 0.27
CA PRO A 412 -13.14 -16.08 -0.34
C PRO A 412 -13.18 -16.70 -1.74
N ASP A 413 -14.14 -17.60 -2.00
CA ASP A 413 -14.36 -18.20 -3.32
C ASP A 413 -14.73 -17.15 -4.37
N TYR A 414 -15.63 -16.21 -4.02
CA TYR A 414 -16.08 -15.18 -4.95
C TYR A 414 -14.91 -14.28 -5.41
N VAL A 415 -14.08 -13.86 -4.45
CA VAL A 415 -12.87 -13.08 -4.74
C VAL A 415 -11.89 -13.91 -5.56
N GLY A 416 -11.61 -15.15 -5.15
CA GLY A 416 -10.67 -16.03 -5.85
C GLY A 416 -11.04 -16.23 -7.32
N ARG A 417 -12.33 -16.46 -7.61
CA ARG A 417 -12.85 -16.61 -8.98
C ARG A 417 -12.80 -15.31 -9.78
N THR A 418 -13.15 -14.18 -9.15
CA THR A 418 -13.03 -12.84 -9.77
C THR A 418 -11.58 -12.59 -10.18
N ARG A 419 -10.62 -12.87 -9.27
CA ARG A 419 -9.20 -12.71 -9.53
C ARG A 419 -8.70 -13.63 -10.64
N ALA A 420 -9.09 -14.90 -10.62
CA ALA A 420 -8.73 -15.87 -11.66
C ALA A 420 -9.22 -15.41 -13.05
N PHE A 421 -10.45 -14.90 -13.12
CA PHE A 421 -11.00 -14.32 -14.33
C PHE A 421 -10.20 -13.11 -14.82
N LEU A 422 -9.95 -12.13 -13.94
CA LEU A 422 -9.18 -10.94 -14.28
C LEU A 422 -7.76 -11.27 -14.72
N ALA A 423 -7.10 -12.23 -14.06
CA ALA A 423 -5.79 -12.74 -14.45
C ALA A 423 -5.82 -13.40 -15.84
N GLY A 424 -6.91 -14.12 -16.16
CA GLY A 424 -7.16 -14.67 -17.50
C GLY A 424 -7.29 -13.61 -18.61
N LEU A 425 -7.59 -12.36 -18.25
CA LEU A 425 -7.58 -11.21 -19.17
C LEU A 425 -6.20 -10.56 -19.33
N GLY A 426 -5.15 -11.08 -18.68
CA GLY A 426 -3.80 -10.52 -18.69
C GLY A 426 -3.56 -9.41 -17.65
N LEU A 427 -4.51 -9.16 -16.74
CA LEU A 427 -4.37 -8.16 -15.69
C LEU A 427 -3.51 -8.71 -14.54
N ALA A 428 -2.37 -8.08 -14.29
CA ALA A 428 -1.43 -8.52 -13.26
C ALA A 428 -1.61 -7.83 -11.90
N ALA A 429 -2.00 -6.56 -11.88
CA ALA A 429 -2.17 -5.78 -10.65
C ALA A 429 -3.62 -5.85 -10.16
N ILE A 430 -3.92 -6.88 -9.37
CA ILE A 430 -5.24 -7.13 -8.80
C ILE A 430 -5.13 -7.12 -7.27
N THR A 431 -5.94 -6.29 -6.61
CA THR A 431 -6.02 -6.23 -5.14
C THR A 431 -7.41 -6.60 -4.65
N THR A 432 -7.51 -7.21 -3.49
CA THR A 432 -8.80 -7.59 -2.88
C THR A 432 -9.32 -6.48 -1.98
N VAL A 433 -10.62 -6.21 -2.06
CA VAL A 433 -11.31 -5.29 -1.16
C VAL A 433 -12.50 -6.00 -0.53
N ALA A 434 -12.47 -6.14 0.80
CA ALA A 434 -13.60 -6.64 1.57
C ALA A 434 -14.66 -5.54 1.76
N PRO A 435 -15.95 -5.90 1.90
CA PRO A 435 -16.97 -4.93 2.25
C PRO A 435 -16.69 -4.35 3.64
N ASN A 436 -16.99 -3.07 3.81
CA ASN A 436 -16.92 -2.36 5.08
C ASN A 436 -18.32 -1.92 5.51
N ASN A 437 -18.45 -1.52 6.77
CA ASN A 437 -19.73 -1.07 7.33
C ASN A 437 -20.03 0.43 7.12
N PHE A 438 -19.25 1.11 6.28
CA PHE A 438 -19.31 2.56 6.05
C PHE A 438 -19.33 3.35 7.36
N ALA A 439 -18.41 3.00 8.27
CA ALA A 439 -18.32 3.54 9.61
C ALA A 439 -19.65 3.47 10.39
N GLY A 440 -20.29 2.31 10.31
CA GLY A 440 -21.53 1.94 10.99
C GLY A 440 -22.79 2.57 10.43
N THR A 441 -22.75 3.09 9.21
CA THR A 441 -23.95 3.57 8.51
C THR A 441 -24.65 2.45 7.73
N VAL A 442 -23.97 1.33 7.49
CA VAL A 442 -24.54 0.15 6.85
C VAL A 442 -24.36 -1.07 7.77
N GLU A 443 -25.45 -1.81 7.98
CA GLU A 443 -25.41 -3.10 8.68
C GLU A 443 -24.96 -4.19 7.70
N THR A 444 -23.80 -4.78 7.97
CA THR A 444 -23.14 -5.73 7.07
C THR A 444 -22.46 -6.85 7.85
N GLY A 445 -22.56 -8.10 7.36
CA GLY A 445 -21.92 -9.25 7.99
C GLY A 445 -22.53 -9.64 9.34
N THR A 446 -21.68 -9.93 10.31
CA THR A 446 -22.07 -10.42 11.65
C THR A 446 -22.17 -9.27 12.65
N TYR A 447 -23.15 -9.31 13.53
CA TYR A 447 -23.23 -8.38 14.66
C TYR A 447 -22.29 -8.81 15.79
N TRP A 448 -21.38 -7.93 16.19
CA TRP A 448 -20.39 -8.17 17.23
C TRP A 448 -20.80 -7.48 18.53
N GLU A 449 -21.39 -8.24 19.46
CA GLU A 449 -21.96 -7.72 20.72
C GLU A 449 -20.98 -6.83 21.49
N ARG A 450 -19.73 -7.27 21.65
CA ARG A 450 -18.71 -6.51 22.40
C ARG A 450 -18.46 -5.12 21.84
N THR A 451 -18.50 -4.97 20.52
CA THR A 451 -18.25 -3.67 19.86
C THR A 451 -19.54 -2.92 19.51
N GLY A 452 -20.68 -3.62 19.51
CA GLY A 452 -21.97 -3.11 19.02
C GLY A 452 -21.99 -2.82 17.53
N LEU A 453 -21.15 -3.49 16.72
CA LEU A 453 -20.97 -3.20 15.29
C LEU A 453 -21.31 -4.40 14.42
N TRP A 454 -21.90 -4.11 13.27
CA TRP A 454 -21.97 -5.04 12.15
C TRP A 454 -20.67 -4.98 11.36
N SER A 455 -20.02 -6.13 11.19
CA SER A 455 -18.91 -6.25 10.24
C SER A 455 -18.72 -7.69 9.78
N TYR A 456 -18.24 -7.81 8.55
CA TYR A 456 -17.64 -9.02 8.04
C TYR A 456 -16.27 -9.31 8.68
N ARG A 457 -15.57 -8.30 9.20
CA ARG A 457 -14.28 -8.48 9.87
C ARG A 457 -14.50 -9.08 11.25
N ASN A 458 -13.55 -9.87 11.74
CA ASN A 458 -13.58 -10.34 13.12
C ASN A 458 -13.27 -9.18 14.08
N LEU A 459 -14.29 -8.73 14.81
CA LEU A 459 -14.17 -7.66 15.78
C LEU A 459 -14.14 -8.16 17.23
N ASP A 460 -14.10 -9.47 17.47
CA ASP A 460 -14.15 -10.06 18.82
C ASP A 460 -13.01 -9.57 19.72
N ARG A 461 -11.83 -9.35 19.16
CA ARG A 461 -10.65 -8.90 19.91
C ARG A 461 -10.27 -7.47 19.60
N HIS A 462 -10.94 -6.83 18.64
CA HIS A 462 -10.61 -5.50 18.18
C HIS A 462 -10.59 -4.45 19.31
N ARG A 463 -9.46 -3.76 19.47
CA ARG A 463 -9.33 -2.57 20.31
C ARG A 463 -9.13 -1.35 19.41
N ARG A 464 -9.90 -0.28 19.66
CA ARG A 464 -9.90 0.90 18.80
C ARG A 464 -8.66 1.76 19.03
N THR A 465 -7.93 2.05 17.96
CA THR A 465 -6.78 2.97 17.96
C THR A 465 -7.07 4.17 17.06
N VAL A 466 -6.14 5.12 16.97
CA VAL A 466 -6.28 6.25 16.03
C VAL A 466 -6.21 5.73 14.60
N CYS A 467 -7.19 6.07 13.77
CA CYS A 467 -7.23 5.67 12.36
C CYS A 467 -6.02 6.26 11.60
N ARG A 468 -5.24 5.44 10.89
CA ARG A 468 -4.09 5.92 10.10
C ARG A 468 -4.50 6.84 8.97
N LEU A 469 -5.71 6.67 8.41
CA LEU A 469 -6.20 7.57 7.37
C LEU A 469 -6.47 8.98 7.92
N LEU A 470 -7.08 9.09 9.10
CA LEU A 470 -7.32 10.37 9.79
C LEU A 470 -6.00 11.13 10.06
N MET A 471 -4.93 10.37 10.29
CA MET A 471 -3.58 10.91 10.51
C MET A 471 -2.92 11.39 9.24
N ARG A 472 -3.16 10.71 8.10
CA ARG A 472 -2.45 10.98 6.84
C ARG A 472 -3.24 11.84 5.84
N ALA A 473 -4.56 11.91 5.95
CA ALA A 473 -5.42 12.45 4.92
C ALA A 473 -6.61 13.26 5.48
N VAL A 474 -7.19 14.07 4.59
CA VAL A 474 -8.53 14.67 4.74
C VAL A 474 -9.33 14.43 3.46
N GLY A 475 -10.66 14.42 3.57
CA GLY A 475 -11.56 14.42 2.42
C GLY A 475 -12.06 15.82 2.11
N VAL A 476 -12.18 16.17 0.83
CA VAL A 476 -12.75 17.44 0.36
C VAL A 476 -13.91 17.15 -0.57
N TYR A 477 -15.09 17.66 -0.22
CA TYR A 477 -16.31 17.51 -1.01
C TYR A 477 -16.39 18.54 -2.15
N VAL A 478 -17.36 18.34 -3.05
CA VAL A 478 -17.59 19.16 -4.26
C VAL A 478 -17.73 20.66 -4.01
N ASP A 479 -18.07 21.08 -2.80
CA ASP A 479 -18.27 22.47 -2.39
C ASP A 479 -17.08 23.08 -1.62
N GLY A 480 -16.01 22.31 -1.39
CA GLY A 480 -14.84 22.75 -0.61
C GLY A 480 -14.89 22.38 0.88
N THR A 481 -16.02 21.82 1.35
CA THR A 481 -16.15 21.31 2.72
C THR A 481 -15.12 20.21 2.98
N VAL A 482 -14.45 20.27 4.13
CA VAL A 482 -13.42 19.32 4.56
C VAL A 482 -13.93 18.39 5.65
N THR A 483 -13.77 17.09 5.45
CA THR A 483 -14.01 16.05 6.45
C THR A 483 -12.71 15.44 6.97
N ALA A 484 -12.70 15.06 8.26
CA ALA A 484 -11.58 14.33 8.86
C ALA A 484 -11.44 12.90 8.31
N CYS A 485 -12.49 12.34 7.71
CA CYS A 485 -12.49 10.99 7.15
C CYS A 485 -12.42 11.05 5.61
N GLY A 486 -11.26 10.77 5.04
CA GLY A 486 -11.08 10.77 3.59
C GLY A 486 -11.78 9.62 2.84
N CYS A 487 -12.27 8.59 3.54
CA CYS A 487 -12.66 7.32 2.90
C CYS A 487 -14.14 6.94 3.01
N TYR A 488 -14.81 7.13 4.16
CA TYR A 488 -16.16 6.57 4.39
C TYR A 488 -17.24 7.59 4.73
N ASP A 489 -16.87 8.84 5.02
CA ASP A 489 -17.85 9.87 5.33
C ASP A 489 -18.53 10.35 4.04
N ALA A 490 -19.63 9.71 3.62
CA ALA A 490 -20.34 10.16 2.42
C ALA A 490 -21.11 11.48 2.66
N ASN A 491 -21.47 11.74 3.92
CA ASN A 491 -22.49 12.71 4.32
C ASN A 491 -21.95 13.94 5.07
N GLY A 492 -20.62 14.06 5.23
CA GLY A 492 -20.00 15.15 5.97
C GLY A 492 -20.26 15.13 7.47
N ALA A 493 -20.49 13.95 8.06
CA ALA A 493 -20.69 13.81 9.50
C ALA A 493 -19.44 14.18 10.31
N LEU A 494 -18.24 14.08 9.70
CA LEU A 494 -16.96 14.44 10.30
C LEU A 494 -16.39 15.75 9.72
N THR A 495 -17.25 16.72 9.40
CA THR A 495 -16.82 18.02 8.84
C THR A 495 -15.99 18.83 9.85
N ILE A 496 -14.76 19.15 9.46
CA ILE A 496 -13.79 19.89 10.28
C ILE A 496 -13.49 21.31 9.77
N GLY A 497 -13.92 21.68 8.56
CA GLY A 497 -13.73 23.04 8.04
C GLY A 497 -14.14 23.19 6.56
N ASP A 498 -13.72 24.28 5.93
CA ASP A 498 -14.01 24.62 4.53
C ASP A 498 -12.80 25.30 3.87
N LEU A 499 -12.26 24.71 2.79
CA LEU A 499 -11.07 25.25 2.09
C LEU A 499 -11.33 26.54 1.32
N MET A 500 -12.60 26.86 1.09
CA MET A 500 -12.99 28.13 0.47
C MET A 500 -12.79 29.31 1.42
N GLN A 501 -12.72 29.05 2.73
CA GLN A 501 -12.64 30.07 3.78
C GLN A 501 -11.28 30.03 4.48
N ASP A 502 -10.84 28.83 4.86
CA ASP A 502 -9.70 28.64 5.75
C ASP A 502 -8.52 27.95 5.05
N SER A 503 -7.32 28.04 5.65
CA SER A 503 -6.17 27.24 5.22
C SER A 503 -6.28 25.80 5.72
N LEU A 504 -5.61 24.84 5.06
CA LEU A 504 -5.54 23.45 5.54
C LEU A 504 -4.96 23.36 6.96
N LYS A 505 -4.01 24.25 7.30
CA LYS A 505 -3.38 24.31 8.61
C LYS A 505 -4.38 24.73 9.69
N ASP A 506 -5.19 25.75 9.41
CA ASP A 506 -6.19 26.26 10.37
C ASP A 506 -7.29 25.22 10.58
N ILE A 507 -7.78 24.59 9.51
CA ILE A 507 -8.77 23.50 9.59
C ILE A 507 -8.24 22.34 10.45
N ARG A 508 -6.98 21.95 10.25
CA ARG A 508 -6.32 20.83 10.97
C ARG A 508 -5.82 21.17 12.37
N SER A 509 -5.88 22.43 12.78
CA SER A 509 -5.60 22.86 14.16
C SER A 509 -6.84 23.43 14.86
N GLY A 510 -7.97 23.50 14.15
CA GLY A 510 -9.23 24.03 14.64
C GLY A 510 -9.90 23.14 15.68
N ALA A 511 -10.83 23.74 16.45
CA ALA A 511 -11.49 23.10 17.58
C ALA A 511 -12.17 21.76 17.25
N ARG A 512 -12.77 21.64 16.05
CA ARG A 512 -13.45 20.40 15.64
C ARG A 512 -12.50 19.23 15.49
N PHE A 513 -11.35 19.45 14.87
CA PHE A 513 -10.36 18.39 14.71
C PHE A 513 -9.68 18.07 16.04
N THR A 514 -9.35 19.09 16.84
CA THR A 514 -8.80 18.91 18.20
C THR A 514 -9.72 18.08 19.09
N ALA A 515 -11.04 18.32 19.07
CA ALA A 515 -12.01 17.52 19.80
C ALA A 515 -12.00 16.03 19.40
N ILE A 516 -11.81 15.73 18.10
CA ILE A 516 -11.66 14.35 17.63
C ILE A 516 -10.39 13.72 18.21
N LEU A 517 -9.26 14.45 18.20
CA LEU A 517 -8.01 13.95 18.77
C LEU A 517 -8.10 13.74 20.29
N GLU A 518 -8.79 14.62 21.00
CA GLU A 518 -9.03 14.49 22.45
C GLU A 518 -9.90 13.28 22.78
N ALA A 519 -10.94 13.02 21.99
CA ALA A 519 -11.76 11.82 22.11
C ALA A 519 -10.95 10.53 21.88
N PHE A 520 -10.03 10.53 20.90
CA PHE A 520 -9.08 9.42 20.76
C PHE A 520 -8.14 9.31 21.96
N ARG A 521 -7.69 10.44 22.54
CA ARG A 521 -6.79 10.45 23.69
C ARG A 521 -7.47 9.91 24.96
N SER A 522 -8.73 10.26 25.18
CA SER A 522 -9.52 9.77 26.33
C SER A 522 -10.01 8.34 26.13
N GLY A 523 -10.09 7.87 24.88
CA GLY A 523 -10.69 6.59 24.52
C GLY A 523 -12.21 6.63 24.38
N ASP A 524 -12.84 7.77 24.71
CA ASP A 524 -14.28 7.96 24.55
C ASP A 524 -14.60 8.54 23.17
N LEU A 525 -14.99 7.66 22.25
CA LEU A 525 -15.42 8.01 20.90
C LEU A 525 -16.94 8.14 20.76
N SER A 526 -17.71 8.09 21.85
CA SER A 526 -19.17 8.13 21.81
C SER A 526 -19.71 9.42 21.17
N GLY A 527 -19.02 10.54 21.40
CA GLY A 527 -19.33 11.85 20.83
C GLY A 527 -18.73 12.12 19.44
N VAL A 528 -17.92 11.20 18.88
CA VAL A 528 -17.28 11.37 17.56
C VAL A 528 -18.09 10.61 16.50
N PRO A 529 -18.76 11.31 15.57
CA PRO A 529 -19.50 10.67 14.50
C PRO A 529 -18.60 9.71 13.71
N LEU A 530 -19.13 8.55 13.29
CA LEU A 530 -18.45 7.53 12.48
C LEU A 530 -17.27 6.81 13.15
N CYS A 531 -16.29 7.50 13.76
CA CYS A 531 -15.10 6.88 14.34
C CYS A 531 -15.44 5.83 15.40
N GLY A 532 -16.44 6.11 16.24
CA GLY A 532 -16.95 5.16 17.23
C GLY A 532 -17.77 4.00 16.64
N LYS A 533 -17.89 3.90 15.32
CA LYS A 533 -18.64 2.83 14.63
C LYS A 533 -17.90 2.21 13.44
N CYS A 534 -16.64 2.59 13.25
CA CYS A 534 -15.78 2.09 12.19
C CYS A 534 -15.34 0.65 12.47
N ASP A 535 -15.47 -0.22 11.45
CA ASP A 535 -14.90 -1.57 11.45
C ASP A 535 -13.48 -1.62 10.86
N ASP A 536 -12.90 -0.44 10.58
CA ASP A 536 -11.49 -0.31 10.22
C ASP A 536 -10.62 -0.01 11.43
N ALA A 537 -9.98 -1.07 11.92
CA ALA A 537 -9.15 -1.05 13.12
C ALA A 537 -7.91 -0.17 12.99
N PHE A 538 -7.35 -0.08 11.79
CA PHE A 538 -6.03 0.52 11.56
C PHE A 538 -6.04 1.63 10.51
N GLY A 539 -7.09 1.76 9.69
CA GLY A 539 -7.12 2.70 8.58
C GLY A 539 -6.38 2.16 7.37
#